data_AF-A0A950UJ36-F1
#
_entry.id   AF-A0A950UJ36-F1
#
_cell.length_a   1.000
_cell.length_b   1.000
_cell.length_c   1.000
_cell.angle_alpha   90.00
_cell.angle_beta   90.00
_cell.angle_gamma   90.00
#
_symmetry.space_group_name_H-M   'P 1'
#
loop_
_entity.id
_entity.type
_entity.pdbx_description
1 polymer ?
#
loop_
_entity_poly.entity_id
_entity_poly.type
_entity_poly.pdbx_seq_one_letter_code
_entity_poly.pdbx_strand_id
1 'polypeptide(L)'
;MTAPRTAGERLAQGRRDDSARRRQRVLNVIDKLSRNGGQVSVSAVARNAGVDRTFLYRHPDLLAHVHVLATQPLPDNGKGTAVSRASLQADLLAANARCTRLTEQIRQLEHRLSEALGEQVWRSSGIGPPTDIDKLQARITELEQQNLDLKLQLEDQADELSAARAANRELTKSLNHDRGRAI
;
A
#
# COMPACT_ATOMS: atom_id res chain seq x y z
N MET A 1 -67.48 -28.95 36.16
CA MET A 1 -67.32 -27.70 36.94
C MET A 1 -65.85 -27.46 37.20
N THR A 2 -65.22 -26.59 36.42
CA THR A 2 -63.81 -26.21 36.56
C THR A 2 -63.72 -25.09 37.60
N ALA A 3 -62.88 -25.27 38.63
CA ALA A 3 -62.70 -24.29 39.70
C ALA A 3 -62.35 -22.88 39.15
N PRO A 4 -62.76 -21.78 39.82
CA PRO A 4 -62.46 -20.43 39.37
C PRO A 4 -60.95 -20.21 39.35
N ARG A 5 -60.41 -19.88 38.16
CA ARG A 5 -58.98 -19.65 37.95
C ARG A 5 -58.48 -18.51 38.83
N THR A 6 -57.32 -18.70 39.46
CA THR A 6 -56.70 -17.69 40.32
C THR A 6 -56.24 -16.48 39.49
N ALA A 7 -56.07 -15.31 40.12
CA ALA A 7 -55.63 -14.09 39.42
C ALA A 7 -54.28 -14.28 38.69
N GLY A 8 -53.38 -15.10 39.25
CA GLY A 8 -52.11 -15.47 38.63
C GLY A 8 -52.27 -16.30 37.35
N GLU A 9 -53.23 -17.22 37.31
CA GLU A 9 -53.53 -18.03 36.12
C GLU A 9 -54.11 -17.18 34.99
N ARG A 10 -54.95 -16.19 35.31
CA ARG A 10 -55.48 -15.24 34.32
C ARG A 10 -54.38 -14.37 33.68
N LEU A 11 -53.43 -13.89 34.47
CA LEU A 11 -52.28 -13.13 33.98
C LEU A 11 -51.30 -13.99 33.17
N ALA A 12 -51.07 -15.24 33.59
CA ALA A 12 -50.26 -16.19 32.82
C ALA A 12 -50.91 -16.51 31.47
N GLN A 13 -52.23 -16.69 31.44
CA GLN A 13 -52.96 -16.93 30.19
C GLN A 13 -52.90 -15.72 29.26
N GLY A 14 -53.11 -14.50 29.78
CA GLY A 14 -53.01 -13.28 28.98
C GLY A 14 -51.62 -13.10 28.33
N ARG A 15 -50.54 -13.45 29.04
CA ARG A 15 -49.17 -13.43 28.49
C ARG A 15 -48.96 -14.47 27.39
N ARG A 16 -49.55 -15.66 27.52
CA ARG A 16 -49.52 -16.70 26.46
C ARG A 16 -50.27 -16.25 25.22
N ASP A 17 -51.46 -15.67 25.39
CA ASP A 17 -52.29 -15.19 24.29
C ASP A 17 -51.64 -14.01 23.54
N ASP A 18 -50.96 -13.10 24.25
CA ASP A 18 -50.18 -12.03 23.63
C ASP A 18 -48.97 -12.58 22.85
N SER A 19 -48.25 -13.53 23.42
CA SER A 19 -47.12 -14.19 22.73
C SER A 19 -47.58 -14.92 21.46
N ALA A 20 -48.73 -15.61 21.51
CA ALA A 20 -49.32 -16.27 20.35
C ALA A 20 -49.71 -15.27 19.25
N ARG A 21 -50.33 -14.13 19.62
CA ARG A 21 -50.67 -13.07 18.67
C ARG A 21 -49.44 -12.46 17.99
N ARG A 22 -48.38 -12.17 18.75
CA ARG A 22 -47.11 -11.65 18.21
C ARG A 22 -46.48 -12.64 17.25
N ARG A 23 -46.47 -13.93 17.61
CA ARG A 23 -45.98 -15.02 16.75
C ARG A 23 -46.75 -15.11 15.44
N GLN A 24 -48.08 -15.05 15.49
CA GLN A 24 -48.91 -15.11 14.28
C GLN A 24 -48.64 -13.92 13.35
N ARG A 25 -48.42 -12.72 13.90
CA ARG A 25 -48.03 -11.54 13.09
C ARG A 25 -46.71 -11.77 12.37
N VAL A 26 -45.71 -12.35 13.04
CA VAL A 26 -44.41 -12.68 12.42
C VAL A 26 -44.59 -13.66 11.27
N LEU A 27 -45.32 -14.76 11.48
CA LEU A 27 -45.58 -15.76 10.43
C LEU A 27 -46.30 -15.13 9.23
N ASN A 28 -47.34 -14.34 9.46
CA ASN A 28 -48.07 -13.64 8.39
C ASN A 28 -47.16 -12.69 7.59
N VAL A 29 -46.17 -12.07 8.24
CA VAL A 29 -45.19 -11.20 7.58
C VAL A 29 -44.20 -12.00 6.75
N ILE A 30 -43.73 -13.15 7.26
CA ILE A 30 -42.87 -14.07 6.53
C ILE A 30 -43.60 -14.56 5.26
N ASP A 31 -44.86 -14.95 5.36
CA ASP A 31 -45.67 -15.37 4.20
C ASP A 31 -45.85 -14.26 3.16
N LYS A 32 -46.09 -13.01 3.61
CA LYS A 32 -46.18 -11.85 2.72
C LYS A 32 -44.86 -11.57 2.00
N LEU A 33 -43.74 -11.66 2.71
CA LEU A 33 -42.41 -11.44 2.14
C LEU A 33 -42.02 -12.54 1.16
N SER A 34 -42.42 -13.79 1.43
CA SER A 34 -42.25 -14.91 0.52
C SER A 34 -42.96 -14.68 -0.83
N ARG A 35 -44.19 -14.18 -0.81
CA ARG A 35 -44.98 -13.91 -2.04
C ARG A 35 -44.49 -12.71 -2.84
N ASN A 36 -43.97 -11.70 -2.16
CA ASN A 36 -43.62 -10.41 -2.77
C ASN A 36 -42.12 -10.30 -3.14
N GLY A 37 -41.30 -11.28 -2.77
CA GLY A 37 -39.86 -11.27 -3.06
C GLY A 37 -39.11 -10.09 -2.42
N GLY A 38 -39.54 -9.65 -1.23
CA GLY A 38 -38.84 -8.58 -0.51
C GLY A 38 -37.48 -9.06 0.04
N GLN A 39 -36.54 -8.14 0.29
CA GLN A 39 -35.30 -8.48 1.01
C GLN A 39 -35.63 -9.00 2.41
N VAL A 40 -35.38 -10.29 2.64
CA VAL A 40 -35.68 -10.96 3.91
C VAL A 40 -34.49 -10.81 4.85
N SER A 41 -34.63 -9.93 5.84
CA SER A 41 -33.69 -9.82 6.97
C SER A 41 -34.45 -9.84 8.29
N VAL A 42 -33.81 -10.32 9.36
CA VAL A 42 -34.38 -10.35 10.71
C VAL A 42 -34.89 -8.96 11.13
N SER A 43 -34.15 -7.91 10.77
CA SER A 43 -34.52 -6.51 11.04
C SER A 43 -35.74 -6.03 10.24
N ALA A 44 -35.89 -6.48 8.99
CA ALA A 44 -37.06 -6.14 8.19
C ALA A 44 -38.31 -6.87 8.71
N VAL A 45 -38.18 -8.15 9.06
CA VAL A 45 -39.28 -8.97 9.59
C VAL A 45 -39.77 -8.42 10.94
N ALA A 46 -38.85 -8.09 11.86
CA ALA A 46 -39.20 -7.50 13.16
C ALA A 46 -40.02 -6.21 13.02
N ARG A 47 -39.57 -5.29 12.16
CA ARG A 47 -40.25 -4.02 11.90
C ARG A 47 -41.62 -4.24 11.27
N ASN A 48 -41.72 -5.08 10.24
CA ASN A 48 -42.98 -5.33 9.54
C ASN A 48 -44.01 -6.08 10.40
N ALA A 49 -43.56 -6.90 11.36
CA ALA A 49 -44.42 -7.64 12.29
C ALA A 49 -44.77 -6.85 13.57
N GLY A 50 -44.16 -5.68 13.78
CA GLY A 50 -44.33 -4.87 14.98
C GLY A 50 -43.85 -5.59 16.25
N VAL A 51 -42.71 -6.28 16.17
CA VAL A 51 -42.10 -7.00 17.30
C VAL A 51 -40.64 -6.56 17.49
N ASP A 52 -40.14 -6.65 18.71
CA ASP A 52 -38.74 -6.38 19.02
C ASP A 52 -37.81 -7.50 18.50
N ARG A 53 -36.56 -7.17 18.14
CA ARG A 53 -35.56 -8.16 17.68
C ARG A 53 -35.30 -9.25 18.73
N THR A 54 -35.32 -8.88 20.00
CA THR A 54 -35.12 -9.79 21.13
C THR A 54 -36.20 -10.88 21.18
N PHE A 55 -37.43 -10.56 20.75
CA PHE A 55 -38.51 -11.55 20.64
C PHE A 55 -38.18 -12.62 19.59
N LEU A 56 -37.63 -12.22 18.43
CA LEU A 56 -37.20 -13.17 17.41
C LEU A 56 -36.04 -14.04 17.91
N TYR A 57 -35.04 -13.46 18.59
CA TYR A 57 -33.94 -14.25 19.17
C TYR A 57 -34.36 -15.23 20.26
N ARG A 58 -35.44 -14.94 20.99
CA ARG A 58 -36.02 -15.87 21.97
C ARG A 58 -36.79 -17.02 21.32
N HIS A 59 -37.15 -16.90 20.06
CA HIS A 59 -37.92 -17.89 19.28
C HIS A 59 -37.08 -18.43 18.11
N PRO A 60 -36.21 -19.42 18.36
CA PRO A 60 -35.24 -19.93 17.38
C PRO A 60 -35.91 -20.55 16.15
N ASP A 61 -37.12 -21.05 16.30
CA ASP A 61 -37.94 -21.58 15.22
C ASP A 61 -38.41 -20.50 14.23
N LEU A 62 -38.77 -19.30 14.71
CA LEU A 62 -39.08 -18.16 13.85
C LEU A 62 -37.83 -17.67 13.12
N LEU A 63 -36.68 -17.66 13.79
CA LEU A 63 -35.41 -17.36 13.12
C LEU A 63 -35.05 -18.37 12.04
N ALA A 64 -35.24 -19.66 12.30
CA ALA A 64 -35.02 -20.70 11.30
C ALA A 64 -35.88 -20.46 10.05
N HIS A 65 -37.15 -20.07 10.21
CA HIS A 65 -38.02 -19.73 9.06
C HIS A 65 -37.52 -18.51 8.29
N VAL A 66 -37.04 -17.47 8.99
CA VAL A 66 -36.47 -16.27 8.35
C VAL A 66 -35.18 -16.62 7.60
N HIS A 67 -34.32 -17.46 8.18
CA HIS A 67 -33.08 -17.91 7.53
C HIS A 67 -33.35 -18.79 6.31
N VAL A 68 -34.28 -19.74 6.42
CA VAL A 68 -34.71 -20.59 5.30
C VAL A 68 -35.30 -19.74 4.17
N LEU A 69 -36.11 -18.74 4.49
CA LEU A 69 -36.64 -17.83 3.47
C LEU A 69 -35.55 -16.93 2.87
N ALA A 70 -34.55 -16.52 3.66
CA ALA A 70 -33.43 -15.73 3.16
C ALA A 70 -32.48 -16.52 2.25
N THR A 71 -32.42 -17.85 2.40
CA THR A 71 -31.63 -18.74 1.54
C THR A 71 -32.43 -19.31 0.36
N GLN A 72 -33.76 -19.26 0.40
CA GLN A 72 -34.59 -19.70 -0.71
C GLN A 72 -34.51 -18.73 -1.90
N PRO A 73 -34.40 -19.27 -3.13
CA PRO A 73 -34.49 -18.46 -4.33
C PRO A 73 -35.90 -17.84 -4.43
N LEU A 74 -35.96 -16.54 -4.68
CA LEU A 74 -37.21 -15.81 -4.91
C LEU A 74 -38.02 -16.50 -6.03
N PRO A 75 -39.35 -16.65 -5.89
CA PRO A 75 -40.18 -17.11 -6.99
C PRO A 75 -40.09 -16.12 -8.16
N ASP A 76 -39.75 -16.65 -9.34
CA ASP A 76 -39.68 -15.90 -10.58
C ASP A 76 -41.12 -15.53 -10.99
N ASN A 77 -41.58 -14.36 -10.57
CA ASN A 77 -42.85 -13.81 -11.01
C ASN A 77 -42.69 -13.34 -12.45
N GLY A 78 -42.68 -14.33 -13.35
CA GLY A 78 -42.38 -14.18 -14.77
C GLY A 78 -43.27 -13.14 -15.44
N LYS A 79 -42.69 -11.97 -15.70
CA LYS A 79 -43.15 -11.01 -16.71
C LYS A 79 -41.95 -10.25 -17.27
N GLY A 80 -41.42 -10.74 -18.40
CA GLY A 80 -40.71 -9.93 -19.40
C GLY A 80 -39.18 -9.93 -19.32
N THR A 81 -38.55 -10.61 -20.29
CA THR A 81 -37.31 -10.19 -21.01
C THR A 81 -36.03 -9.80 -20.24
N ALA A 82 -35.90 -10.01 -18.95
CA ALA A 82 -34.72 -9.60 -18.19
C ALA A 82 -33.80 -10.78 -17.86
N VAL A 83 -32.52 -10.66 -18.25
CA VAL A 83 -31.38 -11.52 -17.88
C VAL A 83 -31.60 -12.24 -16.54
N SER A 84 -31.58 -13.58 -16.56
CA SER A 84 -31.78 -14.40 -15.35
C SER A 84 -30.85 -13.95 -14.22
N ARG A 85 -31.32 -14.04 -12.98
CA ARG A 85 -30.49 -13.77 -11.79
C ARG A 85 -29.19 -14.57 -11.81
N ALA A 86 -29.20 -15.78 -12.36
CA ALA A 86 -28.00 -16.60 -12.55
C ALA A 86 -26.98 -15.95 -13.50
N SER A 87 -27.43 -15.38 -14.62
CA SER A 87 -26.56 -14.64 -15.54
C SER A 87 -26.03 -13.35 -14.91
N LEU A 88 -26.84 -12.58 -14.18
CA LEU A 88 -26.35 -11.40 -13.45
C LEU A 88 -25.28 -11.77 -12.40
N GLN A 89 -25.45 -12.88 -11.71
CA GLN A 89 -24.46 -13.38 -10.75
C GLN A 89 -23.17 -13.83 -11.45
N ALA A 90 -23.28 -14.50 -12.60
CA ALA A 90 -22.14 -14.87 -13.42
C ALA A 90 -21.38 -13.64 -13.94
N ASP A 91 -22.10 -12.61 -14.39
CA ASP A 91 -21.52 -11.35 -14.86
C ASP A 91 -20.80 -10.59 -13.74
N LEU A 92 -21.36 -10.59 -12.52
CA LEU A 92 -20.73 -9.99 -11.34
C LEU A 92 -19.44 -10.73 -10.97
N LEU A 93 -19.46 -12.06 -10.96
CA LEU A 93 -18.26 -12.87 -10.74
C LEU A 93 -17.20 -12.62 -11.81
N ALA A 94 -17.60 -12.56 -13.08
CA ALA A 94 -16.70 -12.26 -14.19
C ALA A 94 -16.11 -10.84 -14.08
N ALA A 95 -16.90 -9.85 -13.69
CA ALA A 95 -16.45 -8.48 -13.46
C ALA A 95 -15.45 -8.41 -12.30
N ASN A 96 -15.74 -9.06 -11.17
CA ASN A 96 -14.81 -9.14 -10.04
C ASN A 96 -13.48 -9.78 -10.44
N ALA A 97 -13.52 -10.88 -11.21
CA ALA A 97 -12.31 -11.53 -11.71
C ALA A 97 -11.50 -10.65 -12.68
N ARG A 98 -12.16 -9.78 -13.46
CA ARG A 98 -11.46 -8.77 -14.28
C ARG A 98 -10.82 -7.69 -13.42
N CYS A 99 -11.54 -7.18 -12.42
CA CYS A 99 -11.01 -6.18 -11.49
C CYS A 99 -9.76 -6.69 -10.77
N THR A 100 -9.76 -7.93 -10.27
CA THR A 100 -8.59 -8.50 -9.59
C THR A 100 -7.38 -8.61 -10.52
N ARG A 101 -7.58 -9.04 -11.77
CA ARG A 101 -6.50 -9.10 -12.77
C ARG A 101 -5.95 -7.71 -13.10
N LEU A 102 -6.81 -6.71 -13.28
CA LEU A 102 -6.38 -5.34 -13.56
C LEU A 102 -5.59 -4.75 -12.39
N THR A 103 -6.03 -4.96 -11.15
CA THR A 103 -5.29 -4.52 -9.96
C THR A 103 -3.91 -5.15 -9.87
N GLU A 104 -3.80 -6.45 -10.20
CA GLU A 104 -2.52 -7.14 -10.22
C GLU A 104 -1.59 -6.59 -11.31
N GLN A 105 -2.12 -6.33 -12.52
CA GLN A 105 -1.36 -5.69 -13.58
C GLN A 105 -0.88 -4.28 -13.21
N ILE A 106 -1.73 -3.48 -12.57
CA ILE A 106 -1.36 -2.14 -12.09
C ILE A 106 -0.20 -2.25 -11.10
N ARG A 107 -0.27 -3.15 -10.11
CA ARG A 107 0.82 -3.35 -9.15
C ARG A 107 2.14 -3.76 -9.82
N GLN A 108 2.08 -4.65 -10.80
CA GLN A 108 3.26 -5.06 -11.56
C GLN A 108 3.86 -3.91 -12.36
N LEU A 109 3.02 -3.07 -12.98
CA LEU A 109 3.47 -1.89 -13.71
C LEU A 109 4.06 -0.83 -12.77
N GLU A 110 3.43 -0.58 -11.63
CA GLU A 110 3.93 0.33 -10.59
C GLU A 110 5.29 -0.15 -10.06
N HIS A 111 5.45 -1.45 -9.81
CA HIS A 111 6.71 -2.00 -9.37
C HIS A 111 7.81 -1.80 -10.41
N ARG A 112 7.55 -2.15 -11.68
CA ARG A 112 8.52 -1.94 -12.77
C ARG A 112 8.85 -0.47 -12.98
N LEU A 113 7.86 0.43 -12.82
CA LEU A 113 8.07 1.86 -12.89
C LEU A 113 8.97 2.33 -11.73
N SER A 114 8.72 1.83 -10.52
CA SER A 114 9.53 2.16 -9.34
C SER A 114 10.98 1.68 -9.48
N GLU A 115 11.20 0.50 -10.08
CA GLU A 115 12.55 -0.01 -10.37
C GLU A 115 13.24 0.85 -11.43
N ALA A 116 12.56 1.15 -12.54
CA ALA A 116 13.11 1.97 -13.62
C ALA A 116 13.43 3.40 -13.16
N LEU A 117 12.53 4.02 -12.39
CA LEU A 117 12.76 5.32 -11.78
C LEU A 117 13.84 5.25 -10.70
N GLY A 118 13.87 4.18 -9.90
CA GLY A 118 14.93 3.94 -8.92
C GLY A 118 16.29 3.86 -9.59
N GLU A 119 16.40 3.14 -10.71
CA GLU A 119 17.62 3.03 -11.49
C GLU A 119 18.01 4.37 -12.16
N GLN A 120 17.04 5.11 -12.70
CA GLN A 120 17.30 6.43 -13.28
C GLN A 120 17.74 7.44 -12.22
N VAL A 121 17.08 7.46 -11.06
CA VAL A 121 17.47 8.27 -9.92
C VAL A 121 18.86 7.86 -9.44
N TRP A 122 19.12 6.57 -9.26
CA TRP A 122 20.43 6.04 -8.89
C TRP A 122 21.56 6.48 -9.83
N ARG A 123 21.32 6.45 -11.15
CA ARG A 123 22.26 6.93 -12.17
C ARG A 123 22.42 8.45 -12.13
N SER A 124 21.34 9.21 -11.93
CA SER A 124 21.35 10.68 -11.94
C SER A 124 21.84 11.32 -10.63
N SER A 125 21.68 10.62 -9.50
CA SER A 125 22.09 11.08 -8.16
C SER A 125 23.59 10.95 -7.90
N GLY A 126 24.36 10.35 -8.83
CA GLY A 126 25.81 10.20 -8.69
C GLY A 126 26.27 9.19 -7.64
N ILE A 127 25.36 8.31 -7.18
CA ILE A 127 25.62 7.27 -6.17
C ILE A 127 25.91 5.90 -6.83
N GLY A 128 25.63 5.74 -8.13
CA GLY A 128 26.16 4.62 -8.91
C GLY A 128 27.69 4.70 -9.07
N PRO A 129 28.38 3.58 -9.38
CA PRO A 129 29.83 3.58 -9.57
C PRO A 129 30.16 4.64 -10.63
N PRO A 130 30.76 5.78 -10.26
CA PRO A 130 30.95 6.85 -11.20
C PRO A 130 32.03 6.37 -12.16
N THR A 131 31.71 6.33 -13.45
CA THR A 131 32.74 6.27 -14.51
C THR A 131 33.77 7.39 -14.39
N ASP A 132 33.48 8.39 -13.54
CA ASP A 132 34.36 9.49 -13.22
C ASP A 132 35.27 9.23 -12.00
N ILE A 133 35.04 8.24 -11.14
CA ILE A 133 36.00 7.94 -10.05
C ILE A 133 37.33 7.49 -10.64
N ASP A 134 37.31 6.57 -11.61
CA ASP A 134 38.54 6.07 -12.24
C ASP A 134 39.27 7.20 -12.99
N LYS A 135 38.52 8.09 -13.66
CA LYS A 135 39.08 9.27 -14.33
C LYS A 135 39.65 10.29 -13.34
N LEU A 136 38.95 10.52 -12.22
CA LEU A 136 39.42 11.41 -11.16
C LEU A 136 40.66 10.85 -10.49
N GLN A 137 40.72 9.54 -10.24
CA GLN A 137 41.90 8.86 -9.71
C GLN A 137 43.07 8.95 -10.70
N ALA A 138 42.85 8.69 -11.99
CA ALA A 138 43.86 8.88 -13.02
C ALA A 138 44.36 10.34 -13.05
N ARG A 139 43.46 11.31 -12.95
CA ARG A 139 43.83 12.73 -12.92
C ARG A 139 44.59 13.12 -11.65
N ILE A 140 44.23 12.56 -10.50
CA ILE A 140 44.96 12.73 -9.25
C ILE A 140 46.38 12.21 -9.42
N THR A 141 46.56 10.99 -9.94
CA THR A 141 47.90 10.41 -10.15
C THR A 141 48.74 11.22 -11.14
N GLU A 142 48.13 11.76 -12.20
CA GLU A 142 48.81 12.63 -13.16
C GLU A 142 49.26 13.96 -12.51
N LEU A 143 48.38 14.58 -11.72
CA LEU A 143 48.69 15.81 -11.00
C LEU A 143 49.75 15.60 -9.90
N GLU A 144 49.78 14.43 -9.26
CA GLU A 144 50.81 14.06 -8.30
C GLU A 144 52.17 13.90 -8.98
N GLN A 145 52.23 13.23 -10.14
CA GLN A 145 53.44 13.12 -10.95
C GLN A 145 53.95 14.49 -11.40
N GLN A 146 53.06 15.35 -11.93
CA GLN A 146 53.42 16.72 -12.32
C GLN A 146 53.98 17.53 -11.13
N ASN A 147 53.41 17.35 -9.93
CA ASN A 147 53.93 18.02 -8.74
C ASN A 147 55.33 17.52 -8.35
N LEU A 148 55.60 16.22 -8.48
CA LEU A 148 56.92 15.68 -8.19
C LEU A 148 57.96 16.18 -9.20
N ASP A 149 57.62 16.16 -10.50
CA ASP A 149 58.51 16.63 -11.56
C ASP A 149 58.84 18.12 -11.40
N LEU A 150 57.83 18.96 -11.11
CA LEU A 150 58.05 20.38 -10.86
C LEU A 150 58.91 20.64 -9.62
N LYS A 151 58.76 19.83 -8.57
CA LYS A 151 59.62 19.94 -7.37
C LYS A 151 61.07 19.59 -7.69
N LEU A 152 61.30 18.53 -8.47
CA LEU A 152 62.64 18.14 -8.90
C LEU A 152 63.29 19.26 -9.74
N GLN A 153 62.55 19.83 -10.70
CA GLN A 153 63.05 20.96 -11.50
C GLN A 153 63.42 22.18 -10.66
N LEU A 154 62.64 22.48 -9.61
CA LEU A 154 62.97 23.57 -8.70
C LEU A 154 64.23 23.30 -7.87
N GLU A 155 64.46 22.04 -7.48
CA GLU A 155 65.67 21.62 -6.77
C GLU A 155 66.90 21.74 -7.68
N ASP A 156 66.83 21.21 -8.90
CA ASP A 156 67.90 21.31 -9.89
C ASP A 156 68.27 22.78 -10.17
N GLN A 157 67.27 23.64 -10.38
CA GLN A 157 67.51 25.08 -10.59
C GLN A 157 68.10 25.78 -9.37
N ALA A 158 67.73 25.36 -8.15
CA ALA A 158 68.30 25.89 -6.93
C ALA A 158 69.79 25.53 -6.81
N ASP A 159 70.12 24.28 -7.14
CA ASP A 159 71.50 23.79 -7.17
C ASP A 159 72.34 24.51 -8.23
N GLU A 160 71.82 24.67 -9.44
CA GLU A 160 72.46 25.45 -10.51
C GLU A 160 72.72 26.90 -10.09
N LEU A 161 71.73 27.57 -9.49
CA LEU A 161 71.89 28.93 -8.97
C LEU A 161 72.92 29.00 -7.84
N SER A 162 72.97 27.99 -6.98
CA SER A 162 73.95 27.91 -5.90
C SER A 162 75.38 27.78 -6.46
N ALA A 163 75.57 26.94 -7.47
CA ALA A 163 76.84 26.73 -8.16
C ALA A 163 77.28 28.00 -8.90
N ALA A 164 76.37 28.63 -9.64
CA ALA A 164 76.63 29.89 -10.34
C ALA A 164 77.01 31.02 -9.36
N ARG A 165 76.34 31.10 -8.19
CA ARG A 165 76.70 32.06 -7.14
C ARG A 165 78.06 31.75 -6.53
N ALA A 166 78.40 30.49 -6.30
CA ALA A 166 79.70 30.08 -5.80
C ALA A 166 80.82 30.46 -6.78
N ALA A 167 80.67 30.14 -8.08
CA ALA A 167 81.61 30.52 -9.13
C ALA A 167 81.78 32.03 -9.25
N ASN A 168 80.68 32.81 -9.18
CA ASN A 168 80.75 34.27 -9.17
C ASN A 168 81.52 34.82 -7.96
N ARG A 169 81.33 34.24 -6.78
CA ARG A 169 82.10 34.62 -5.58
C ARG A 169 83.59 34.30 -5.75
N GLU A 170 83.93 33.16 -6.34
CA GLU A 170 85.32 32.77 -6.60
C GLU A 170 85.99 33.70 -7.62
N LEU A 171 85.32 34.00 -8.74
CA LEU A 171 85.78 34.98 -9.74
C LEU A 171 85.97 36.36 -9.13
N THR A 172 85.04 36.79 -8.27
CA THR A 172 85.19 38.08 -7.58
C THR A 172 86.40 38.08 -6.64
N LYS A 173 86.65 36.97 -5.94
CA LYS A 173 87.85 36.81 -5.09
C LYS A 173 89.14 36.83 -5.92
N SER A 174 89.21 36.13 -7.06
CA SER A 174 90.41 36.12 -7.91
C SER A 174 90.69 37.49 -8.52
N LEU A 175 89.67 38.18 -9.04
CA LEU A 175 89.82 39.54 -9.59
C LEU A 175 90.29 40.54 -8.52
N ASN A 176 89.78 40.45 -7.29
CA ASN A 176 90.23 41.30 -6.19
C ASN A 176 91.67 40.97 -5.77
N HIS A 177 92.07 39.69 -5.80
CA HIS A 177 93.44 39.27 -5.50
C HIS A 177 94.43 39.75 -6.57
N ASP A 178 94.11 39.60 -7.85
CA ASP A 178 94.95 40.05 -8.96
C ASP A 178 95.10 41.58 -8.98
N ARG A 179 94.02 42.31 -8.67
CA ARG A 179 94.04 43.78 -8.58
C ARG A 179 94.83 44.29 -7.37
N GLY A 180 94.84 43.55 -6.26
CA GLY A 180 95.65 43.87 -5.08
C GLY A 180 97.14 43.55 -5.25
N ARG A 181 97.51 42.71 -6.23
CA ARG A 181 98.91 42.35 -6.55
C ARG A 181 99.56 43.29 -7.55
N ALA A 182 98.76 44.12 -8.24
CA ALA A 182 99.21 45.10 -9.23
C ALA A 182 99.42 46.53 -8.65
N ILE A 183 99.40 46.67 -7.32
CA ILE A 183 99.68 47.89 -6.54
C ILE A 183 100.86 47.60 -5.62
#